data_AF-A0A838QFY4-F1
#
_entry.id   AF-A0A838QFY4-F1
#
_cell.length_a   1.000
_cell.length_b   1.000
_cell.length_c   1.000
_cell.angle_alpha   90.00
_cell.angle_beta   90.00
_cell.angle_gamma   90.00
#
_symmetry.space_group_name_H-M   'P 1'
#
loop_
_entity.id
_entity.type
_entity.pdbx_description
1 polymer ?
#
loop_
_entity_poly.entity_id
_entity_poly.type
_entity_poly.pdbx_seq_one_letter_code
_entity_poly.pdbx_strand_id
1 'polypeptide(L)'
;GMAVLIVSHQLNLVARFARSVVLLHHGRVVAAGSPDEVMQAPMLERVYEWPLVVSRDPAIGAPSLVPLRRKTLRGQSVATEFPNIFP
;
A
#
# COMPACT_ATOMS: atom_id res chain seq x y z
N GLY A 1 -28.47 9.17 -7.12
CA GLY A 1 -27.03 8.81 -7.24
C GLY A 1 -26.73 7.64 -6.34
N MET A 2 -25.70 6.85 -6.64
CA MET A 2 -25.28 5.69 -5.86
C MET A 2 -23.86 5.90 -5.34
N ALA A 3 -23.61 5.57 -4.08
CA ALA A 3 -22.28 5.52 -3.49
C ALA A 3 -21.99 4.08 -3.06
N VAL A 4 -20.74 3.64 -3.27
CA VAL A 4 -20.29 2.29 -2.93
C VAL A 4 -19.07 2.40 -2.02
N LEU A 5 -19.13 1.76 -0.86
CA LEU A 5 -18.01 1.60 0.06
C LEU A 5 -17.59 0.13 0.06
N ILE A 6 -16.32 -0.13 -0.20
CA ILE A 6 -15.74 -1.47 -0.20
C ILE A 6 -14.64 -1.49 0.86
N VAL A 7 -14.70 -2.48 1.75
CA VAL A 7 -13.62 -2.77 2.70
C VAL A 7 -12.95 -4.05 2.24
N SER A 8 -11.68 -3.95 1.85
CA SER A 8 -10.94 -5.09 1.30
C SER A 8 -9.48 -5.04 1.74
N HIS A 9 -8.93 -6.22 1.97
CA HIS A 9 -7.48 -6.40 2.15
C HIS A 9 -6.73 -6.54 0.82
N GLN A 10 -7.44 -6.61 -0.31
CA GLN A 10 -6.86 -6.80 -1.64
C GLN A 10 -6.67 -5.47 -2.37
N LEU A 11 -5.52 -4.84 -2.15
CA LEU A 11 -5.21 -3.51 -2.69
C LEU A 11 -5.22 -3.44 -4.23
N ASN A 12 -4.83 -4.51 -4.92
CA ASN A 12 -4.85 -4.54 -6.40
C ASN A 12 -6.29 -4.46 -6.95
N LEU A 13 -7.28 -5.00 -6.21
CA LEU A 13 -8.68 -4.86 -6.60
C LEU A 13 -9.16 -3.43 -6.34
N VAL A 14 -8.81 -2.87 -5.19
CA VAL A 14 -9.15 -1.49 -4.82
C VAL A 14 -8.57 -0.51 -5.86
N ALA A 15 -7.32 -0.67 -6.26
CA ALA A 15 -6.66 0.18 -7.26
C ALA A 15 -7.39 0.22 -8.61
N ARG A 16 -8.05 -0.88 -8.99
CA ARG A 16 -8.71 -1.04 -10.28
C ARG A 16 -10.06 -0.33 -10.35
N PHE A 17 -10.75 -0.21 -9.22
CA PHE A 17 -12.17 0.19 -9.21
C PHE A 17 -12.46 1.39 -8.31
N ALA A 18 -11.61 1.66 -7.32
CA ALA A 18 -11.82 2.75 -6.39
C ALA A 18 -11.30 4.06 -6.98
N ARG A 19 -12.15 5.09 -6.94
CA ARG A 19 -11.73 6.47 -7.19
C ARG A 19 -10.92 7.04 -6.02
N SER A 20 -11.24 6.61 -4.80
CA SER A 20 -10.63 7.08 -3.57
C SER A 20 -10.41 5.90 -2.63
N VAL A 21 -9.29 5.94 -1.91
CA VAL A 21 -8.83 4.90 -1.00
C VAL A 21 -8.56 5.54 0.34
N VAL A 22 -8.97 4.85 1.41
CA VAL A 22 -8.56 5.15 2.78
C VAL A 22 -7.79 3.94 3.28
N LEU A 23 -6.52 4.14 3.61
CA LEU A 23 -5.67 3.11 4.16
C LEU A 23 -5.73 3.17 5.68
N LEU A 24 -6.08 2.03 6.28
CA LEU A 24 -6.19 1.86 7.73
C LEU A 24 -5.08 0.92 8.23
N HIS A 25 -4.47 1.28 9.34
CA HIS A 25 -3.51 0.44 10.06
C HIS A 25 -3.76 0.59 11.57
N HIS A 26 -3.96 -0.53 12.28
CA HIS A 26 -4.34 -0.56 13.70
C HIS A 26 -5.50 0.39 14.06
N GLY A 27 -6.54 0.43 13.22
CA GLY A 27 -7.72 1.27 13.44
C GLY A 27 -7.51 2.78 13.21
N ARG A 28 -6.34 3.19 12.73
CA ARG A 28 -6.03 4.59 12.39
C ARG A 28 -5.91 4.78 10.89
N VAL A 29 -6.38 5.92 10.39
CA VAL A 29 -6.15 6.34 8.99
C VAL A 29 -4.70 6.73 8.85
N VAL A 30 -3.98 6.03 7.97
CA VAL A 30 -2.57 6.35 7.66
C VAL A 30 -2.41 7.11 6.35
N ALA A 31 -3.38 6.99 5.43
CA ALA A 31 -3.43 7.77 4.20
C ALA A 31 -4.86 7.77 3.63
N ALA A 32 -5.19 8.84 2.90
CA ALA A 32 -6.44 8.94 2.15
C ALA A 32 -6.20 9.76 0.87
N GLY A 33 -6.77 9.31 -0.24
CA GLY A 33 -6.56 9.96 -1.55
C GLY A 33 -6.94 9.06 -2.72
N SER A 34 -6.42 9.35 -3.90
CA SER A 34 -6.48 8.45 -5.05
C SER A 34 -5.63 7.19 -4.80
N PRO A 35 -5.86 6.09 -5.55
CA PRO A 35 -5.00 4.92 -5.50
C PRO A 35 -3.51 5.26 -5.70
N ASP A 36 -3.19 6.19 -6.60
CA ASP A 36 -1.82 6.62 -6.88
C ASP A 36 -1.14 7.34 -5.72
N GLU A 37 -1.88 8.19 -5.01
CA GLU A 37 -1.35 8.92 -3.86
C GLU A 37 -1.14 8.01 -2.65
N VAL A 38 -2.06 7.05 -2.45
CA VAL A 38 -2.08 6.16 -1.26
C VAL A 38 -1.17 4.94 -1.43
N MET A 39 -1.10 4.35 -2.62
CA MET A 39 -0.43 3.08 -2.84
C MET A 39 1.07 3.26 -3.14
N GLN A 40 1.80 3.83 -2.20
CA GLN A 40 3.26 4.03 -2.31
C GLN A 40 4.03 2.93 -1.58
N ALA A 41 5.09 2.39 -2.22
CA ALA A 41 5.83 1.24 -1.70
C ALA A 41 6.31 1.41 -0.25
N PRO A 42 6.99 2.52 0.16
CA PRO A 42 7.49 2.66 1.52
C PRO A 42 6.39 2.67 2.59
N MET A 43 5.21 3.21 2.25
CA MET A 43 4.06 3.24 3.15
C MET A 43 3.46 1.84 3.30
N LEU A 44 3.28 1.14 2.18
CA LEU A 44 2.68 -0.17 2.14
C LEU A 44 3.59 -1.23 2.79
N GLU A 45 4.90 -1.15 2.62
CA GLU A 45 5.85 -2.01 3.32
C GLU A 45 5.73 -1.93 4.85
N ARG A 46 5.41 -0.74 5.39
CA ARG A 46 5.15 -0.56 6.83
C ARG A 46 3.82 -1.14 7.25
N VAL A 47 2.76 -0.84 6.49
CA VAL A 47 1.40 -1.26 6.84
C VAL A 47 1.24 -2.78 6.76
N TYR A 48 1.91 -3.42 5.80
CA TYR A 48 1.88 -4.86 5.59
C TYR A 48 3.05 -5.61 6.23
N GLU A 49 4.04 -4.89 6.79
CA GLU A 49 5.26 -5.44 7.39
C GLU A 49 5.99 -6.45 6.48
N TRP A 50 5.93 -6.21 5.17
CA TRP A 50 6.39 -7.13 4.14
C TRP A 50 7.07 -6.40 2.98
N PRO A 51 8.24 -6.88 2.49
CA PRO A 51 8.92 -6.25 1.36
C PRO A 51 8.08 -6.37 0.09
N LEU A 52 7.87 -5.26 -0.60
CA LEU A 52 7.04 -5.23 -1.80
C LEU A 52 7.52 -4.18 -2.79
N VAL A 53 7.06 -4.29 -4.03
CA VAL A 53 7.20 -3.22 -5.01
C VAL A 53 5.82 -2.80 -5.49
N VAL A 54 5.69 -1.51 -5.79
CA VAL A 54 4.52 -0.98 -6.51
C VAL A 54 4.93 -0.84 -7.97
N SER A 55 4.26 -1.62 -8.81
CA SER A 55 4.38 -1.57 -10.27
C SER A 55 3.14 -0.92 -10.88
N ARG A 56 3.15 -0.73 -12.20
CA ARG A 56 2.00 -0.31 -12.99
C ARG A 56 1.37 -1.52 -13.66
N ASP A 57 0.05 -1.66 -13.54
CA ASP A 57 -0.70 -2.64 -14.31
C ASP A 57 -0.62 -2.28 -15.81
N PRO A 58 -0.10 -3.18 -16.68
CA PRO A 58 0.09 -2.85 -18.09
C PRO A 58 -1.22 -2.67 -18.87
N ALA A 59 -2.34 -3.21 -18.40
CA ALA A 59 -3.61 -3.12 -19.12
C ALA A 59 -4.32 -1.77 -18.91
N ILE A 60 -4.12 -1.15 -17.74
CA ILE A 60 -4.95 -0.02 -17.29
C ILE A 60 -4.16 1.09 -16.59
N GLY A 61 -2.86 0.91 -16.32
CA GLY A 61 -2.00 1.91 -15.67
C GLY A 61 -2.19 2.07 -14.16
N ALA A 62 -3.13 1.37 -13.54
CA ALA A 62 -3.36 1.41 -12.10
C ALA A 62 -2.16 0.89 -11.29
N PRO A 63 -1.93 1.38 -10.06
CA PRO A 63 -0.90 0.82 -9.20
C PRO A 63 -1.20 -0.64 -8.84
N SER A 64 -0.17 -1.47 -8.84
CA SER A 64 -0.24 -2.90 -8.52
C SER A 64 0.85 -3.27 -7.52
N LEU A 65 0.45 -3.83 -6.39
CA LEU A 65 1.35 -4.37 -5.37
C LEU A 65 1.82 -5.75 -5.81
N VAL A 66 3.14 -5.91 -5.81
CA VAL A 66 3.81 -7.19 -6.03
C VAL A 66 4.63 -7.51 -4.79
N PRO A 67 4.20 -8.47 -3.95
CA PRO A 67 4.96 -8.88 -2.78
C PRO A 67 6.26 -9.56 -3.23
N LEU A 68 7.36 -9.22 -2.59
CA LEU A 68 8.64 -9.88 -2.83
C LEU A 68 8.78 -11.09 -1.92
N ARG A 69 9.48 -12.12 -2.42
CA ARG A 69 9.90 -13.22 -1.55
C ARG A 69 10.97 -12.68 -0.61
N ARG A 70 10.74 -12.79 0.71
CA ARG A 70 11.76 -12.52 1.73
C ARG A 70 12.93 -13.47 1.47
N LYS A 71 14.01 -12.99 0.84
CA LYS A 71 15.27 -13.73 0.86
C LYS A 71 15.58 -13.92 2.34
N THR A 72 15.90 -15.13 2.78
CA THR A 72 16.49 -15.34 4.11
C THR A 72 17.74 -14.47 4.15
N LEU A 73 17.61 -13.26 4.70
CA LEU A 73 18.71 -12.33 4.89
C LEU A 73 19.56 -12.95 5.98
N ARG A 74 20.54 -13.76 5.58
CA ARG A 74 21.69 -14.05 6.42
C ARG A 74 22.47 -12.72 6.50
N GLY A 75 22.08 -11.85 7.44
CA GLY A 75 22.96 -10.84 8.03
C GLY A 75 22.91 -9.38 7.55
N GLN A 76 21.77 -8.80 7.15
CA GLN A 76 21.68 -7.32 7.04
C GLN A 76 20.35 -6.79 7.58
N SER A 77 20.38 -6.38 8.85
CA SER A 77 19.38 -5.48 9.44
C SER A 77 19.59 -4.10 8.85
N VAL A 78 18.70 -3.68 7.95
CA VAL A 78 18.61 -2.26 7.58
C VAL A 78 17.68 -1.62 8.62
N ALA A 79 18.27 -1.22 9.74
CA ALA A 79 17.62 -0.30 10.67
C ALA A 79 17.47 1.03 9.92
N THR A 80 16.27 1.29 9.43
CA THR A 80 15.99 2.60 8.84
C THR A 80 15.15 3.38 9.83
N GLU A 81 15.87 4.19 10.62
CA GLU A 81 15.28 5.21 11.46
C GLU A 81 14.65 6.25 10.53
N PHE A 82 13.35 6.49 10.68
CA PHE A 82 12.60 7.37 9.80
C PHE A 82 11.67 8.26 10.61
N PRO A 83 11.53 9.53 10.22
CA PRO A 83 10.76 10.51 10.99
C PRO A 83 9.31 10.10 11.13
N ASN A 84 8.78 10.32 12.33
CA ASN A 84 7.39 10.08 12.68
C ASN A 84 6.52 11.14 11.96
N ILE A 85 5.95 10.78 10.81
CA ILE A 85 5.06 11.65 10.02
C ILE A 85 3.58 11.51 10.43
N PHE A 86 3.31 10.93 11.60
CA PHE A 86 1.99 10.91 12.23
C PHE A 86 1.98 11.92 13.40
N PRO A 87 1.04 12.88 13.42
CA PRO A 87 0.79 13.70 14.60
C PRO A 87 0.18 12.90 15.76
#